data_AF-A0A1H8DSL0-F1
#
_entry.id   AF-A0A1H8DSL0-F1
#
_cell.length_a   1.000
_cell.length_b   1.000
_cell.length_c   1.000
_cell.angle_alpha   90.00
_cell.angle_beta   90.00
_cell.angle_gamma   90.00
#
_symmetry.space_group_name_H-M   'P 1'
#
loop_
_entity.id
_entity.type
_entity.pdbx_description
1 polymer ?
#
loop_
_entity_poly.entity_id
_entity_poly.type
_entity_poly.pdbx_seq_one_letter_code
_entity_poly.pdbx_strand_id
1 'polypeptide(L)'
;MGLDRFDTIETAENVRDLWQVTLETLQAIGFSRVIYLTVDRDGRAPQLMTNLEAIYDLSNPAKDPFLQHCCSSYRITRTGVGFLDEHPYLGNRARAFIADAASHGFQTGLALPMRLTGSERYGGFNVGTGLTPEDFLRDIWPDREKVRFLCLIAHRRMEELAATPCGAQEFRELLIAPHQEQLHQLSPRETEMVYLLARGLSRKEVARMCGISPNTANDYIKSAYRKLGVSNRIEVVQMVQNGEI
;
A
#
# COMPACT_ATOMS: atom_id res chain seq x y z
N MET A 1 -23.91 -18.74 -1.40
CA MET A 1 -23.44 -17.70 -2.32
C MET A 1 -23.99 -18.03 -3.70
N GLY A 2 -24.91 -17.22 -4.24
CA GLY A 2 -25.53 -17.49 -5.54
C GLY A 2 -24.55 -17.20 -6.69
N LEU A 3 -24.67 -17.95 -7.79
CA LEU A 3 -23.85 -17.79 -9.00
C LEU A 3 -23.99 -16.38 -9.62
N ASP A 4 -25.14 -15.71 -9.46
CA ASP A 4 -25.45 -14.38 -10.01
C ASP A 4 -24.37 -13.30 -9.77
N ARG A 5 -23.71 -13.31 -8.61
CA ARG A 5 -22.72 -12.28 -8.29
C ARG A 5 -21.40 -12.48 -9.04
N PHE A 6 -21.08 -13.72 -9.45
CA PHE A 6 -19.92 -13.99 -10.30
C PHE A 6 -20.17 -13.50 -11.72
N ASP A 7 -21.36 -13.77 -12.26
CA ASP A 7 -21.77 -13.30 -13.58
C ASP A 7 -21.66 -11.77 -13.66
N THR A 8 -22.07 -11.06 -12.61
CA THR A 8 -22.00 -9.59 -12.56
C THR A 8 -20.56 -9.06 -12.64
N ILE A 9 -19.59 -9.72 -11.98
CA ILE A 9 -18.17 -9.35 -12.04
C ILE A 9 -17.62 -9.61 -13.45
N GLU A 10 -17.97 -10.76 -14.05
CA GLU A 10 -17.51 -11.13 -15.39
C GLU A 10 -18.09 -10.22 -16.48
N THR A 11 -19.35 -9.81 -16.36
CA THR A 11 -20.04 -8.98 -17.34
C THR A 11 -19.84 -7.48 -17.16
N ALA A 12 -19.08 -7.04 -16.14
CA ALA A 12 -18.82 -5.61 -15.93
C ALA A 12 -18.19 -4.96 -17.17
N GLU A 13 -18.74 -3.83 -17.62
CA GLU A 13 -18.34 -3.15 -18.86
C GLU A 13 -17.28 -2.06 -18.64
N ASN A 14 -17.08 -1.64 -17.40
CA ASN A 14 -16.13 -0.59 -17.02
C ASN A 14 -15.49 -0.88 -15.65
N VAL A 15 -14.38 -0.21 -15.36
CA VAL A 15 -13.54 -0.50 -14.20
C VAL A 15 -14.23 -0.07 -12.91
N ARG A 16 -14.99 1.04 -12.94
CA ARG A 16 -15.68 1.58 -11.77
C ARG A 16 -16.73 0.62 -11.26
N ASP A 17 -17.59 0.12 -12.14
CA ASP A 17 -18.64 -0.82 -11.81
C ASP A 17 -18.05 -2.16 -11.36
N LEU A 18 -17.01 -2.63 -12.06
CA LEU A 18 -16.28 -3.84 -11.65
C LEU A 18 -15.75 -3.72 -10.22
N TRP A 19 -15.11 -2.59 -9.89
CA TRP A 19 -14.57 -2.35 -8.56
C TRP A 19 -15.67 -2.31 -7.50
N GLN A 20 -16.77 -1.59 -7.78
CA GLN A 20 -17.89 -1.47 -6.86
C GLN A 20 -18.54 -2.84 -6.59
N VAL A 21 -18.84 -3.62 -7.62
CA VAL A 21 -19.43 -4.97 -7.48
C VAL A 21 -18.47 -5.91 -6.75
N THR A 22 -17.16 -5.80 -6.99
CA THR A 22 -16.14 -6.57 -6.26
C THR A 22 -16.16 -6.24 -4.76
N LEU A 23 -16.20 -4.94 -4.40
CA LEU A 23 -16.31 -4.50 -3.02
C LEU A 23 -17.59 -5.01 -2.35
N GLU A 24 -18.74 -4.82 -2.99
CA GLU A 24 -20.05 -5.25 -2.46
C GLU A 24 -20.12 -6.77 -2.28
N THR A 25 -19.49 -7.52 -3.18
CA THR A 25 -19.46 -8.98 -3.10
C THR A 25 -18.53 -9.47 -1.98
N LEU A 26 -17.34 -8.88 -1.85
CA LEU A 26 -16.42 -9.20 -0.75
C LEU A 26 -17.01 -8.81 0.62
N GLN A 27 -17.69 -7.66 0.72
CA GLN A 27 -18.37 -7.24 1.93
C GLN A 27 -19.51 -8.18 2.32
N ALA A 28 -20.31 -8.67 1.35
CA ALA A 28 -21.35 -9.65 1.60
C ALA A 28 -20.82 -11.01 2.08
N ILE A 29 -19.56 -11.34 1.77
CA ILE A 29 -18.86 -12.53 2.29
C ILE A 29 -18.29 -12.29 3.70
N GLY A 30 -18.14 -11.03 4.12
CA GLY A 30 -17.63 -10.64 5.44
C GLY A 30 -16.32 -9.84 5.40
N PHE A 31 -15.76 -9.60 4.21
CA PHE A 31 -14.55 -8.78 4.04
C PHE A 31 -14.90 -7.30 3.95
N SER A 32 -14.93 -6.65 5.11
CA SER A 32 -15.23 -5.22 5.24
C SER A 32 -14.10 -4.29 4.79
N ARG A 33 -12.87 -4.81 4.66
CA ARG A 33 -11.68 -4.08 4.20
C ARG A 33 -11.11 -4.78 2.98
N VAL A 34 -10.86 -4.04 1.92
CA VAL A 34 -10.37 -4.58 0.65
C VAL A 34 -9.27 -3.67 0.15
N ILE A 35 -8.09 -4.25 -0.04
CA ILE A 35 -6.94 -3.60 -0.66
C ILE A 35 -6.63 -4.38 -1.93
N TYR A 36 -6.65 -3.71 -3.07
CA TYR A 36 -6.06 -4.17 -4.31
C TYR A 36 -4.80 -3.36 -4.57
N LEU A 37 -3.65 -4.03 -4.63
CA LEU A 37 -2.36 -3.38 -4.77
C LEU A 37 -1.49 -4.14 -5.75
N THR A 38 -1.01 -3.45 -6.77
CA THR A 38 0.00 -3.95 -7.70
C THR A 38 1.11 -2.94 -7.91
N VAL A 39 2.30 -3.42 -8.24
CA VAL A 39 3.48 -2.63 -8.58
C VAL A 39 4.12 -3.19 -9.84
N ASP A 40 4.90 -2.39 -10.54
CA ASP A 40 5.71 -2.86 -11.66
C ASP A 40 6.75 -3.90 -11.22
N ARG A 41 7.46 -4.47 -12.19
CA ARG A 41 8.50 -5.49 -11.98
C ARG A 41 9.56 -5.11 -10.94
N ASP A 42 9.86 -3.82 -10.81
CA ASP A 42 10.89 -3.30 -9.91
C ASP A 42 10.31 -2.94 -8.53
N GLY A 43 9.03 -3.22 -8.28
CA GLY A 43 8.34 -2.84 -7.06
C GLY A 43 8.05 -1.35 -6.98
N ARG A 44 7.92 -0.67 -8.13
CA ARG A 44 7.64 0.78 -8.23
C ARG A 44 6.25 1.00 -8.84
N ALA A 45 5.89 2.27 -9.01
CA ALA A 45 4.65 2.72 -9.63
C ALA A 45 3.40 1.98 -9.08
N PRO A 46 3.07 2.13 -7.79
CA PRO A 46 1.95 1.41 -7.19
C PRO A 46 0.62 1.81 -7.83
N GLN A 47 -0.22 0.82 -8.07
CA GLN A 47 -1.64 0.97 -8.41
C GLN A 47 -2.43 0.42 -7.24
N LEU A 48 -2.98 1.33 -6.45
CA LEU A 48 -3.74 1.04 -5.24
C LEU A 48 -5.22 1.37 -5.47
N MET A 49 -6.10 0.42 -5.19
CA MET A 49 -7.53 0.64 -5.05
C MET A 49 -7.95 0.03 -3.71
N THR A 50 -8.57 0.80 -2.83
CA THR A 50 -8.89 0.33 -1.49
C THR A 50 -10.09 1.07 -0.91
N ASN A 51 -10.85 0.43 -0.01
CA ASN A 51 -11.81 1.11 0.86
C ASN A 51 -11.24 1.38 2.28
N LEU A 52 -9.93 1.23 2.42
CA LEU A 52 -9.13 1.46 3.61
C LEU A 52 -7.99 2.42 3.27
N GLU A 53 -8.34 3.65 2.92
CA GLU A 53 -7.38 4.67 2.44
C GLU A 53 -6.47 5.20 3.56
N ALA A 54 -7.04 5.35 4.76
CA ALA A 54 -6.38 5.99 5.92
C ALA A 54 -5.00 5.39 6.27
N ILE A 55 -4.78 4.10 6.02
CA ILE A 55 -3.49 3.43 6.33
C ILE A 55 -2.37 3.80 5.35
N TYR A 56 -2.71 4.45 4.22
CA TYR A 56 -1.80 4.89 3.17
C TYR A 56 -1.58 6.41 3.15
N ASP A 57 -2.20 7.17 4.05
CA ASP A 57 -2.00 8.62 4.16
C ASP A 57 -0.53 8.97 4.45
N LEU A 58 0.12 8.15 5.28
CA LEU A 58 1.51 8.33 5.72
C LEU A 58 2.44 7.18 5.27
N SER A 59 1.93 6.23 4.50
CA SER A 59 2.66 5.03 4.10
C SER A 59 2.77 4.94 2.58
N ASN A 60 3.98 4.70 2.07
CA ASN A 60 4.18 4.41 0.66
C ASN A 60 3.58 3.02 0.31
N PRO A 61 2.58 2.91 -0.57
CA PRO A 61 1.99 1.62 -0.94
C PRO A 61 3.01 0.64 -1.53
N ALA A 62 4.07 1.12 -2.18
CA ALA A 62 5.14 0.26 -2.70
C ALA A 62 5.95 -0.45 -1.59
N LYS A 63 5.82 -0.02 -0.33
CA LYS A 63 6.47 -0.64 0.83
C LYS A 63 5.51 -1.52 1.64
N ASP A 64 4.32 -1.81 1.11
CA ASP A 64 3.34 -2.66 1.78
C ASP A 64 3.92 -4.07 2.04
N PRO A 65 3.82 -4.60 3.28
CA PRO A 65 4.32 -5.95 3.61
C PRO A 65 3.72 -7.06 2.74
N PHE A 66 2.51 -6.88 2.20
CA PHE A 66 1.88 -7.81 1.26
C PHE A 66 2.77 -8.07 0.04
N LEU A 67 3.27 -7.00 -0.59
CA LEU A 67 4.11 -7.10 -1.79
C LEU A 67 5.40 -7.86 -1.51
N GLN A 68 6.04 -7.57 -0.37
CA GLN A 68 7.33 -8.16 -0.01
C GLN A 68 7.22 -9.62 0.43
N HIS A 69 6.16 -9.97 1.17
CA HIS A 69 6.12 -11.25 1.89
C HIS A 69 5.10 -12.24 1.34
N CYS A 70 4.10 -11.80 0.56
CA CYS A 70 3.05 -12.68 0.05
C CYS A 70 3.21 -12.98 -1.44
N CYS A 71 3.76 -12.05 -2.24
CA CYS A 71 3.78 -12.17 -3.70
C CYS A 71 4.87 -13.06 -4.31
N SER A 72 5.59 -13.84 -3.49
CA SER A 72 6.59 -14.81 -3.98
C SER A 72 5.99 -16.19 -4.30
N SER A 73 4.74 -16.45 -3.92
CA SER A 73 4.01 -17.69 -4.23
C SER A 73 2.50 -17.44 -4.25
N TYR A 74 1.72 -18.33 -4.87
CA TYR A 74 0.26 -18.24 -4.85
C TYR A 74 -0.40 -18.73 -3.54
N ARG A 75 0.40 -18.96 -2.49
CA ARG A 75 -0.12 -19.40 -1.19
C ARG A 75 -1.00 -18.31 -0.59
N ILE A 76 -2.24 -18.68 -0.26
CA ILE A 76 -3.13 -17.83 0.53
C ILE A 76 -2.51 -17.66 1.92
N THR A 77 -2.24 -16.41 2.29
CA THR A 77 -1.59 -16.09 3.57
C THR A 77 -2.59 -15.43 4.50
N ARG A 78 -2.68 -15.90 5.74
CA ARG A 78 -3.51 -15.26 6.77
C ARG A 78 -2.86 -13.95 7.21
N THR A 79 -3.61 -12.85 7.16
CA THR A 79 -3.10 -11.49 7.44
C THR A 79 -3.87 -10.81 8.56
N GLY A 80 -3.38 -9.66 9.02
CA GLY A 80 -3.97 -8.90 10.13
C GLY A 80 -3.29 -9.17 11.47
N VAL A 81 -3.60 -8.34 12.46
CA VAL A 81 -3.01 -8.42 13.81
C VAL A 81 -3.28 -9.78 14.46
N GLY A 82 -4.42 -10.40 14.16
CA GLY A 82 -4.84 -11.68 14.71
C GLY A 82 -3.97 -12.88 14.30
N PHE A 83 -3.12 -12.74 13.28
CA PHE A 83 -2.22 -13.80 12.82
C PHE A 83 -0.74 -13.37 12.83
N LEU A 84 -0.38 -12.28 13.53
CA LEU A 84 1.01 -11.79 13.55
C LEU A 84 2.03 -12.80 14.11
N ASP A 85 1.60 -13.71 14.98
CA ASP A 85 2.46 -14.76 15.54
C ASP A 85 2.90 -15.79 14.49
N GLU A 86 2.13 -15.94 13.40
CA GLU A 86 2.51 -16.78 12.25
C GLU A 86 3.62 -16.15 11.39
N HIS A 87 3.93 -14.87 11.62
CA HIS A 87 4.83 -14.06 10.79
C HIS A 87 6.00 -13.47 11.60
N PRO A 88 6.84 -14.30 12.25
CA PRO A 88 7.92 -13.81 13.12
C PRO A 88 8.96 -12.97 12.36
N TYR A 89 9.10 -13.18 11.05
CA TYR A 89 10.03 -12.47 10.18
C TYR A 89 9.66 -11.00 9.90
N LEU A 90 8.46 -10.54 10.27
CA LEU A 90 8.05 -9.16 10.05
C LEU A 90 8.80 -8.20 11.00
N GLY A 91 9.46 -7.20 10.41
CA GLY A 91 10.12 -6.13 11.15
C GLY A 91 9.14 -5.09 11.73
N ASN A 92 9.67 -4.18 12.55
CA ASN A 92 8.87 -3.20 13.31
C ASN A 92 7.97 -2.34 12.43
N ARG A 93 8.45 -1.88 11.26
CA ARG A 93 7.65 -1.07 10.33
C ARG A 93 6.44 -1.83 9.79
N ALA A 94 6.63 -3.08 9.38
CA ALA A 94 5.54 -3.92 8.90
C ALA A 94 4.51 -4.23 9.99
N ARG A 95 4.97 -4.50 11.22
CA ARG A 95 4.09 -4.70 12.38
C ARG A 95 3.29 -3.45 12.74
N ALA A 96 3.92 -2.27 12.69
CA ALA A 96 3.25 -1.00 12.92
C ALA A 96 2.17 -0.73 11.87
N PHE A 97 2.47 -0.98 10.58
CA PHE A 97 1.49 -0.86 9.50
C PHE A 97 0.28 -1.79 9.70
N ILE A 98 0.53 -3.04 10.09
CA ILE A 98 -0.55 -4.00 10.38
C ILE A 98 -1.37 -3.59 11.61
N ALA A 99 -0.73 -3.04 12.64
CA ALA A 99 -1.42 -2.53 13.83
C ALA A 99 -2.29 -1.31 13.52
N ASP A 100 -1.82 -0.41 12.65
CA ASP A 100 -2.60 0.73 12.16
C ASP A 100 -3.83 0.26 11.37
N ALA A 101 -3.66 -0.71 10.46
CA ALA A 101 -4.78 -1.33 9.76
C ALA A 101 -5.80 -1.99 10.71
N ALA A 102 -5.34 -2.60 11.80
CA ALA A 102 -6.21 -3.16 12.83
C ALA A 102 -7.04 -2.08 13.54
N SER A 103 -6.46 -0.90 13.83
CA SER A 103 -7.20 0.24 14.41
C SER A 103 -8.34 0.73 13.51
N HIS A 104 -8.23 0.47 12.20
CA HIS A 104 -9.25 0.76 11.20
C HIS A 104 -10.14 -0.45 10.86
N GLY A 105 -10.09 -1.54 11.63
CA GLY A 105 -10.98 -2.70 11.51
C GLY A 105 -10.46 -3.87 10.66
N PHE A 106 -9.18 -3.87 10.27
CA PHE A 106 -8.53 -5.03 9.64
C PHE A 106 -7.89 -5.93 10.71
N GLN A 107 -8.70 -6.74 11.40
CA GLN A 107 -8.22 -7.63 12.48
C GLN A 107 -7.62 -8.93 11.95
N THR A 108 -8.31 -9.56 11.00
CA THR A 108 -7.90 -10.83 10.35
C THR A 108 -8.20 -10.77 8.86
N GLY A 109 -7.48 -11.51 8.02
CA GLY A 109 -7.70 -11.45 6.57
C GLY A 109 -6.95 -12.48 5.74
N LEU A 110 -7.05 -12.31 4.43
CA LEU A 110 -6.40 -13.11 3.40
C LEU A 110 -5.58 -12.22 2.48
N ALA A 111 -4.28 -12.48 2.38
CA ALA A 111 -3.46 -12.06 1.27
C ALA A 111 -3.58 -13.07 0.13
N LEU A 112 -3.93 -12.55 -1.05
CA LEU A 112 -4.26 -13.27 -2.26
C LEU A 112 -3.43 -12.71 -3.42
N PRO A 113 -2.23 -13.26 -3.69
CA PRO A 113 -1.42 -12.89 -4.84
C PRO A 113 -2.12 -13.28 -6.14
N MET A 114 -2.24 -12.32 -7.07
CA MET A 114 -2.80 -12.54 -8.41
C MET A 114 -1.69 -12.68 -9.45
N ARG A 115 -0.60 -11.94 -9.26
CA ARG A 115 0.67 -12.11 -9.99
C ARG A 115 1.84 -12.10 -9.04
N LEU A 116 2.81 -12.96 -9.34
CA LEU A 116 4.00 -13.13 -8.53
C LEU A 116 5.14 -12.22 -8.97
N THR A 117 6.04 -11.96 -8.04
CA THR A 117 7.34 -11.30 -8.29
C THR A 117 8.05 -11.96 -9.48
N GLY A 118 8.58 -11.14 -10.38
CA GLY A 118 9.18 -11.58 -11.65
C GLY A 118 8.28 -11.38 -12.88
N SER A 119 7.00 -11.07 -12.66
CA SER A 119 6.07 -10.62 -13.71
C SER A 119 6.31 -9.15 -14.08
N GLU A 120 5.80 -8.68 -15.23
CA GLU A 120 5.85 -7.24 -15.59
C GLU A 120 5.22 -6.34 -14.54
N ARG A 121 4.17 -6.87 -13.91
CA ARG A 121 3.46 -6.28 -12.79
C ARG A 121 3.06 -7.39 -11.83
N TYR A 122 3.25 -7.18 -10.53
CA TYR A 122 2.93 -8.17 -9.50
C TYR A 122 2.14 -7.54 -8.34
N GLY A 123 1.47 -8.39 -7.57
CA GLY A 123 0.56 -7.95 -6.51
C GLY A 123 -0.76 -8.73 -6.53
N GLY A 124 -1.80 -8.14 -5.99
CA GLY A 124 -3.11 -8.77 -5.86
C GLY A 124 -3.96 -8.13 -4.78
N PHE A 125 -4.71 -8.97 -4.07
CA PHE A 125 -5.66 -8.54 -3.05
C PHE A 125 -5.15 -8.84 -1.64
N ASN A 126 -5.46 -7.95 -0.69
CA ASN A 126 -5.43 -8.22 0.73
C ASN A 126 -6.80 -7.83 1.31
N VAL A 127 -7.57 -8.82 1.74
CA VAL A 127 -8.97 -8.65 2.16
C VAL A 127 -9.11 -8.96 3.64
N GLY A 128 -9.75 -8.07 4.38
CA GLY A 128 -9.79 -8.06 5.84
C GLY A 128 -11.18 -8.03 6.43
N THR A 129 -11.28 -8.59 7.62
CA THR A 129 -12.48 -8.67 8.47
C THR A 129 -12.16 -8.09 9.85
N GLY A 130 -13.21 -7.74 10.60
CA GLY A 130 -13.10 -7.37 12.02
C GLY A 130 -13.20 -8.56 12.99
N LEU A 131 -13.12 -9.80 12.48
CA LEU A 131 -13.34 -11.00 13.28
C LEU A 131 -12.14 -11.33 14.18
N THR A 132 -12.40 -12.13 15.21
CA THR A 132 -11.34 -12.79 15.97
C THR A 132 -10.68 -13.87 15.10
N PRO A 133 -9.43 -14.31 15.42
CA PRO A 133 -8.81 -15.43 14.74
C PRO A 133 -9.66 -16.71 14.76
N GLU A 134 -10.33 -16.99 15.87
CA GLU A 134 -11.19 -18.18 16.01
C GLU A 134 -12.39 -18.12 15.08
N ASP A 135 -13.13 -17.01 15.10
CA ASP A 135 -14.30 -16.81 14.22
C ASP A 135 -13.89 -16.79 12.75
N PHE A 136 -12.75 -16.17 12.42
CA PHE A 136 -12.22 -16.17 11.06
C PHE A 136 -11.91 -17.58 10.56
N LEU A 137 -11.25 -18.41 11.39
CA LEU A 137 -10.90 -19.77 11.02
C LEU A 137 -12.14 -20.67 10.89
N ARG A 138 -13.20 -20.39 11.64
CA ARG A 138 -14.46 -21.13 11.57
C ARG A 138 -15.30 -20.71 10.36
N ASP A 139 -15.47 -19.40 10.15
CA ASP A 139 -16.52 -18.87 9.29
C ASP A 139 -15.99 -18.43 7.90
N ILE A 140 -14.71 -18.07 7.78
CA ILE A 140 -14.12 -17.52 6.54
C ILE A 140 -13.12 -18.49 5.90
N TRP A 141 -12.22 -19.06 6.70
CA TRP A 141 -11.11 -19.88 6.20
C TRP A 141 -11.53 -21.09 5.35
N PRO A 142 -12.66 -21.80 5.63
CA PRO A 142 -13.10 -22.91 4.79
C PRO A 142 -13.38 -22.50 3.33
N ASP A 143 -13.85 -21.27 3.11
CA ASP A 143 -14.25 -20.75 1.79
C ASP A 143 -13.17 -19.90 1.09
N ARG A 144 -11.95 -19.80 1.66
CA ARG A 144 -10.83 -19.00 1.14
C ARG A 144 -10.52 -19.22 -0.35
N GLU A 145 -10.71 -20.43 -0.85
CA GLU A 145 -10.44 -20.78 -2.25
C GLU A 145 -11.47 -20.15 -3.20
N LYS A 146 -12.74 -20.06 -2.77
CA LYS A 146 -13.80 -19.37 -3.50
C LYS A 146 -13.52 -17.86 -3.54
N VAL A 147 -13.03 -17.31 -2.44
CA VAL A 147 -12.61 -15.89 -2.36
C VAL A 147 -11.44 -15.63 -3.31
N ARG A 148 -10.43 -16.51 -3.34
CA ARG A 148 -9.32 -16.40 -4.30
C ARG A 148 -9.82 -16.43 -5.74
N PHE A 149 -10.73 -17.34 -6.07
CA PHE A 149 -11.30 -17.44 -7.42
C PHE A 149 -12.04 -16.16 -7.83
N LEU A 150 -12.85 -15.60 -6.93
CA LEU A 150 -13.52 -14.31 -7.15
C LEU A 150 -12.51 -13.20 -7.43
N CYS A 151 -11.47 -13.08 -6.60
CA CYS A 151 -10.42 -12.07 -6.78
C CYS A 151 -9.63 -12.27 -8.08
N LEU A 152 -9.42 -13.51 -8.53
CA LEU A 152 -8.77 -13.81 -9.82
C LEU A 152 -9.61 -13.35 -11.00
N ILE A 153 -10.93 -13.59 -10.98
CA ILE A 153 -11.85 -13.10 -12.03
C ILE A 153 -11.85 -11.57 -12.03
N ALA A 154 -12.02 -10.94 -10.86
CA ALA A 154 -12.02 -9.49 -10.74
C ALA A 154 -10.71 -8.88 -11.24
N HIS A 155 -9.56 -9.45 -10.85
CA HIS A 155 -8.25 -9.03 -11.35
C HIS A 155 -8.18 -9.15 -12.87
N ARG A 156 -8.52 -10.32 -13.43
CA ARG A 156 -8.43 -10.54 -14.86
C ARG A 156 -9.31 -9.58 -15.65
N ARG A 157 -10.55 -9.37 -15.21
CA ARG A 157 -11.49 -8.45 -15.84
C ARG A 157 -10.99 -7.01 -15.80
N MET A 158 -10.40 -6.62 -14.67
CA MET A 158 -9.79 -5.30 -14.50
C MET A 158 -8.64 -5.08 -15.49
N GLU A 159 -7.80 -6.09 -15.73
CA GLU A 159 -6.74 -6.01 -16.75
C GLU A 159 -7.28 -5.87 -18.17
N GLU A 160 -8.34 -6.61 -18.50
CA GLU A 160 -8.97 -6.56 -19.82
C GLU A 160 -9.57 -5.19 -20.11
N LEU A 161 -10.28 -4.62 -19.14
CA LEU A 161 -10.87 -3.29 -19.24
C LEU A 161 -9.77 -2.21 -19.34
N ALA A 162 -8.75 -2.30 -18.49
CA ALA A 162 -7.61 -1.37 -18.46
C ALA A 162 -6.69 -1.47 -19.70
N ALA A 163 -6.81 -2.52 -20.53
CA ALA A 163 -6.06 -2.63 -21.78
C ALA A 163 -6.57 -1.67 -22.87
N THR A 164 -7.76 -1.10 -22.70
CA THR A 164 -8.31 -0.07 -23.61
C THR A 164 -7.90 1.33 -23.18
N PRO A 165 -7.74 2.32 -24.09
CA PRO A 165 -7.42 3.70 -23.69
C PRO A 165 -8.45 4.32 -22.72
N CYS A 166 -9.73 4.03 -22.94
CA CYS A 166 -10.82 4.50 -22.08
C CYS A 166 -10.74 3.86 -20.68
N GLY A 167 -10.65 2.53 -20.61
CA GLY A 167 -10.56 1.83 -19.33
C GLY A 167 -9.25 2.10 -18.59
N ALA A 168 -8.14 2.35 -19.28
CA ALA A 168 -6.88 2.78 -18.66
C ALA A 168 -7.02 4.15 -17.99
N GLN A 169 -7.74 5.08 -18.62
CA GLN A 169 -8.04 6.38 -18.05
C GLN A 169 -8.92 6.26 -16.81
N GLU A 170 -10.02 5.52 -16.90
CA GLU A 170 -10.93 5.28 -15.78
C GLU A 170 -10.24 4.56 -14.61
N PHE A 171 -9.43 3.55 -14.91
CA PHE A 171 -8.63 2.85 -13.91
C PHE A 171 -7.73 3.83 -13.16
N ARG A 172 -7.02 4.73 -13.87
CA ARG A 172 -6.19 5.77 -13.24
C ARG A 172 -6.97 6.72 -12.33
N GLU A 173 -8.21 7.06 -12.70
CA GLU A 173 -9.07 7.93 -11.89
C GLU A 173 -9.55 7.28 -10.60
N LEU A 174 -9.60 5.94 -10.56
CA LEU A 174 -9.97 5.16 -9.38
C LEU A 174 -8.77 4.81 -8.49
N LEU A 175 -7.55 5.03 -8.97
CA LEU A 175 -6.37 4.80 -8.16
C LEU A 175 -6.36 5.78 -7.00
N ILE A 176 -6.20 5.24 -5.79
CA ILE A 176 -5.77 6.04 -4.66
C ILE A 176 -4.34 6.45 -4.95
N ALA A 177 -4.17 7.70 -5.37
CA ALA A 177 -2.90 8.35 -5.24
C ALA A 177 -2.67 8.46 -3.73
N PRO A 178 -1.72 7.71 -3.13
CA PRO A 178 -1.25 8.09 -1.79
C PRO A 178 -0.90 9.57 -1.87
N HIS A 179 -1.05 10.32 -0.78
CA HIS A 179 -0.61 11.72 -0.70
C HIS A 179 0.94 11.82 -0.82
N GLN A 180 1.54 11.26 -1.88
CA GLN A 180 2.93 11.37 -2.27
C GLN A 180 3.23 12.68 -3.00
N GLU A 181 2.22 13.53 -3.24
CA GLU A 181 2.47 14.95 -3.46
C GLU A 181 3.24 15.58 -2.27
N GLN A 182 3.34 14.90 -1.12
CA GLN A 182 4.20 15.34 -0.02
C GLN A 182 5.70 15.03 -0.20
N LEU A 183 6.09 14.06 -1.03
CA LEU A 183 7.52 13.87 -1.35
C LEU A 183 8.04 14.96 -2.31
N HIS A 184 7.15 15.61 -3.05
CA HIS A 184 7.42 16.86 -3.78
C HIS A 184 7.28 18.14 -2.90
N GLN A 185 7.09 18.04 -1.58
CA GLN A 185 6.88 19.24 -0.72
C GLN A 185 8.16 19.91 -0.24
N LEU A 186 9.34 19.31 -0.43
CA LEU A 186 10.56 20.02 -0.09
C LEU A 186 10.75 21.14 -1.11
N SER A 187 10.72 22.37 -0.61
CA SER A 187 11.21 23.52 -1.36
C SER A 187 12.67 23.26 -1.77
N PRO A 188 13.16 23.90 -2.84
CA PRO A 188 14.57 23.76 -3.25
C PRO A 188 15.56 23.99 -2.10
N ARG A 189 15.21 24.88 -1.17
CA ARG A 189 16.00 25.13 0.04
C ARG A 189 15.95 23.98 1.02
N GLU A 190 14.78 23.42 1.32
CA GLU A 190 14.67 22.26 2.22
C GLU A 190 15.40 21.04 1.64
N THR A 191 15.30 20.80 0.34
CA THR A 191 16.04 19.75 -0.38
C THR A 191 17.55 19.97 -0.25
N GLU A 192 18.03 21.18 -0.51
CA GLU A 192 19.45 21.54 -0.34
C GLU A 192 19.94 21.25 1.09
N MET A 193 19.17 21.65 2.12
CA MET A 193 19.53 21.39 3.52
C MET A 193 19.62 19.89 3.83
N VAL A 194 18.66 19.11 3.36
CA VAL A 194 18.60 17.66 3.58
C VAL A 194 19.77 16.94 2.90
N TYR A 195 20.08 17.28 1.66
CA TYR A 195 21.23 16.73 0.93
C TYR A 195 22.55 17.01 1.64
N LEU A 196 22.75 18.24 2.13
CA LEU A 196 23.97 18.59 2.86
C LEU A 196 24.06 17.87 4.21
N LEU A 197 22.95 17.74 4.94
CA LEU A 197 22.90 16.94 6.18
C LEU A 197 23.24 15.47 5.93
N ALA A 198 22.72 14.89 4.84
CA ALA A 198 22.96 13.50 4.46
C ALA A 198 24.44 13.25 4.11
N ARG A 199 25.14 14.27 3.61
CA ARG A 199 26.59 14.25 3.34
C ARG A 199 27.48 14.38 4.59
N GLY A 200 26.91 14.38 5.79
CA GLY A 200 27.70 14.42 7.02
C GLY A 200 27.87 15.81 7.64
N LEU A 201 27.46 16.89 6.96
CA LEU A 201 27.57 18.25 7.49
C LEU A 201 26.66 18.48 8.71
N SER A 202 27.16 19.23 9.69
CA SER A 202 26.38 19.71 10.83
C SER A 202 25.48 20.88 10.43
N ARG A 203 24.42 21.15 11.21
CA ARG A 203 23.49 22.26 10.95
C ARG A 203 24.20 23.62 10.83
N LYS A 204 25.28 23.83 11.59
CA LYS A 204 26.10 25.06 11.51
C LYS A 204 26.88 25.15 10.21
N GLU A 205 27.43 24.03 9.73
CA GLU A 205 28.16 23.98 8.47
C GLU A 205 27.23 24.15 7.27
N VAL A 206 26.05 23.53 7.32
CA VAL A 206 24.98 23.71 6.34
C VAL A 206 24.59 25.19 6.25
N ALA A 207 24.34 25.85 7.39
CA ALA A 207 24.01 27.27 7.43
C ALA A 207 25.09 28.14 6.78
N ARG A 208 26.36 27.87 7.09
CA ARG A 208 27.52 28.57 6.51
C ARG A 208 27.60 28.35 5.00
N MET A 209 27.40 27.12 4.52
CA MET A 209 27.45 26.80 3.09
C MET A 209 26.33 27.48 2.31
N CYS A 210 25.13 27.55 2.87
CA CYS A 210 23.97 28.15 2.22
C CYS A 210 23.88 29.68 2.40
N GLY A 211 24.81 30.29 3.16
CA GLY A 211 24.82 31.74 3.39
C GLY A 211 23.66 32.24 4.25
N ILE A 212 23.12 31.42 5.15
CA ILE A 212 21.98 31.76 6.01
C ILE A 212 22.32 31.63 7.51
N SER A 213 21.45 32.17 8.37
CA SER A 213 21.66 32.04 9.82
C SER A 213 21.45 30.58 10.29
N PRO A 214 22.14 30.14 11.37
CA PRO A 214 21.91 28.80 11.94
C PRO A 214 20.46 28.55 12.38
N ASN A 215 19.76 29.60 12.82
CA ASN A 215 18.34 29.48 13.20
C ASN A 215 17.48 29.23 11.95
N THR A 216 17.69 30.00 10.89
CA THR A 216 16.99 29.81 9.61
C THR A 216 17.23 28.43 9.01
N ALA A 217 18.48 27.94 9.06
CA ALA A 217 18.80 26.57 8.63
C ALA A 217 18.07 25.52 9.50
N ASN A 218 18.01 25.73 10.81
CA ASN A 218 17.30 24.84 11.72
C ASN A 218 15.78 24.81 11.44
N ASP A 219 15.19 25.95 11.09
CA ASP A 219 13.78 26.03 10.74
C ASP A 219 13.46 25.31 9.42
N TYR A 220 14.29 25.48 8.39
CA TYR A 220 14.18 24.71 7.15
C TYR A 220 14.35 23.21 7.39
N ILE A 221 15.31 22.80 8.21
CA ILE A 221 15.55 21.39 8.52
C ILE A 221 14.38 20.80 9.30
N LYS A 222 13.82 21.51 10.28
CA LYS A 222 12.62 21.08 11.02
C LYS A 222 11.41 20.97 10.10
N SER A 223 11.23 21.95 9.22
CA SER A 223 10.16 21.93 8.23
C SER A 223 10.31 20.73 7.28
N ALA A 224 11.52 20.49 6.78
CA ALA A 224 11.84 19.33 5.95
C ALA A 224 11.57 18.01 6.68
N TYR A 225 11.97 17.88 7.95
CA TYR A 225 11.74 16.66 8.73
C TYR A 225 10.25 16.39 8.93
N ARG A 226 9.48 17.44 9.25
CA ARG A 226 8.02 17.34 9.36
C ARG A 226 7.38 16.93 8.04
N LYS A 227 7.80 17.52 6.92
CA LYS A 227 7.30 17.20 5.57
C LYS A 227 7.67 15.79 5.10
N LEU A 228 8.86 15.31 5.48
CA LEU A 228 9.33 13.96 5.17
C LEU A 228 8.79 12.89 6.14
N GLY A 229 8.09 13.28 7.22
CA GLY A 229 7.61 12.34 8.23
C GLY A 229 8.71 11.65 9.05
N VAL A 230 9.91 12.24 9.10
CA VAL A 230 11.09 11.66 9.76
C VAL A 230 11.39 12.34 11.08
N SER A 231 11.88 11.55 12.04
CA SER A 231 12.15 12.04 13.40
C SER A 231 13.64 12.24 13.66
N ASN A 232 14.52 11.67 12.83
CA ASN A 232 15.96 11.74 13.05
C ASN A 232 16.77 11.81 11.75
N ARG A 233 18.06 12.17 11.92
CA ARG A 233 19.01 12.33 10.82
C ARG A 233 19.31 11.02 10.08
N ILE A 234 19.25 9.88 10.77
CA ILE A 234 19.59 8.58 10.18
C ILE A 234 18.55 8.22 9.13
N GLU A 235 17.26 8.41 9.43
CA GLU A 235 16.16 8.21 8.49
C GLU A 235 16.33 9.06 7.23
N VAL A 236 16.69 10.34 7.39
CA VAL A 236 16.96 11.25 6.27
C VAL A 236 18.14 10.76 5.40
N VAL A 237 19.23 10.33 6.03
CA VAL A 237 20.39 9.79 5.30
C VAL A 237 19.98 8.56 4.49
N GLN A 238 19.18 7.66 5.08
CA GLN A 238 18.68 6.48 4.38
C GLN A 238 17.80 6.85 3.19
N MET A 239 16.89 7.82 3.34
CA MET A 239 16.03 8.28 2.25
C MET A 239 16.86 8.84 1.08
N VAL A 240 17.87 9.67 1.36
CA VAL A 240 18.78 10.20 0.32
C VAL A 240 19.59 9.07 -0.35
N GLN A 241 20.10 8.11 0.43
CA GLN A 241 20.87 6.98 -0.12
C GLN A 241 20.02 6.03 -0.98
N ASN A 242 18.74 5.91 -0.66
CA ASN A 242 17.78 5.08 -1.41
C ASN A 242 17.20 5.79 -2.64
N GLY A 243 17.54 7.07 -2.87
CA GLY A 243 16.99 7.87 -3.98
C GLY A 243 15.53 8.27 -3.79
N GLU A 244 15.07 8.38 -2.54
CA GLU A 244 13.68 8.73 -2.18
C GLU A 244 13.49 10.26 -2.05
N ILE A 245 14.54 11.07 -2.30
CA ILE A 245 14.59 12.55 -2.27
C ILE A 245 15.38 13.09 -3.47
#